data_AF-A0A1C3UKS4-F1
#
_entry.id   AF-A0A1C3UKS4-F1
#
_cell.length_a   1.000
_cell.length_b   1.000
_cell.length_c   1.000
_cell.angle_alpha   90.00
_cell.angle_beta   90.00
_cell.angle_gamma   90.00
#
_symmetry.space_group_name_H-M   'P 1'
#
loop_
_entity.id
_entity.type
_entity.pdbx_description
1 polymer ?
#
loop_
_entity_poly.entity_id
_entity_poly.type
_entity_poly.pdbx_seq_one_letter_code
_entity_poly.pdbx_strand_id
1 'polypeptide(L)'
;MKNSSRIAVGVAGAVAGYVAIFVLFSLFDFGNRTDPITSGLLGLFVYSPIGAIAGAVFANWLVTRSGEDAGNGSVARNSLRSLGIVVLLCVAGIGIYIAYAYATATPWLNRNGGNPLLVFEVRLPAGVAVPASAQGITIELQTDLNTMPGEVTPVAFYRDGDQPVIAGEVELAFRTSHRQLAVNIEGQPSRVYPIDLTARAPHTPEFGTWRRLADGSEIRYRAKWPGKT
;
A
#
# COMPACT_ATOMS: atom_id res chain seq x y z
N MET A 1 -32.66 -21.94 -32.48
CA MET A 1 -31.75 -22.04 -31.29
C MET A 1 -32.51 -21.86 -29.96
N LYS A 2 -32.14 -22.58 -28.88
CA LYS A 2 -32.70 -22.35 -27.51
C LYS A 2 -32.21 -21.01 -26.94
N ASN A 3 -33.03 -20.33 -26.13
CA ASN A 3 -32.71 -19.02 -25.52
C ASN A 3 -31.37 -19.00 -24.75
N SER A 4 -31.00 -20.10 -24.09
CA SER A 4 -29.72 -20.23 -23.37
C SER A 4 -28.49 -20.12 -24.29
N SER A 5 -28.58 -20.64 -25.52
CA SER A 5 -27.48 -20.60 -26.50
C SER A 5 -27.26 -19.17 -27.03
N ARG A 6 -28.34 -18.40 -27.22
CA ARG A 6 -28.24 -16.99 -27.64
C ARG A 6 -27.63 -16.11 -26.54
N ILE A 7 -27.97 -16.38 -25.28
CA ILE A 7 -27.35 -15.70 -24.13
C ILE A 7 -25.85 -16.01 -24.06
N ALA A 8 -25.46 -17.27 -24.26
CA ALA A 8 -24.05 -17.67 -24.27
C ALA A 8 -23.24 -16.96 -25.38
N VAL A 9 -23.82 -16.79 -26.57
CA VAL A 9 -23.17 -16.05 -27.66
C VAL A 9 -23.03 -14.56 -27.33
N GLY A 10 -24.06 -13.93 -26.76
CA GLY A 10 -23.99 -12.55 -26.30
C GLY A 10 -22.94 -12.33 -25.21
N VAL A 11 -22.80 -13.29 -24.27
CA VAL A 11 -21.76 -13.26 -23.23
C VAL A 11 -20.37 -13.43 -23.84
N ALA A 12 -20.18 -14.38 -24.77
CA ALA A 12 -18.90 -14.56 -25.45
C ALA A 12 -18.50 -13.31 -26.25
N GLY A 13 -19.45 -12.69 -26.96
CA GLY A 13 -19.24 -11.42 -27.64
C GLY A 13 -18.86 -10.29 -26.68
N ALA A 14 -19.50 -10.22 -25.52
CA ALA A 14 -19.18 -9.23 -24.49
C ALA A 14 -17.76 -9.40 -23.94
N VAL A 15 -17.37 -10.63 -23.60
CA VAL A 15 -16.03 -10.93 -23.09
C VAL A 15 -14.97 -10.62 -24.15
N ALA A 16 -15.20 -11.03 -25.40
CA ALA A 16 -14.28 -10.75 -26.50
C ALA A 16 -14.13 -9.25 -26.75
N GLY A 17 -15.24 -8.49 -26.76
CA GLY A 17 -15.22 -7.05 -26.94
C GLY A 17 -14.54 -6.30 -25.78
N TYR A 18 -14.74 -6.77 -24.55
CA TYR A 18 -14.05 -6.25 -23.37
C TYR A 18 -12.53 -6.41 -23.49
N VAL A 19 -12.08 -7.64 -23.77
CA VAL A 19 -10.65 -7.96 -23.90
C VAL A 19 -10.03 -7.22 -25.08
N ALA A 20 -10.72 -7.12 -26.21
CA ALA A 20 -10.23 -6.40 -27.39
C ALA A 20 -9.98 -4.92 -27.08
N ILE A 21 -10.91 -4.23 -26.41
CA ILE A 21 -10.70 -2.84 -26.01
C ILE A 21 -9.61 -2.71 -24.95
N PHE A 22 -9.59 -3.59 -23.95
CA PHE A 22 -8.54 -3.57 -22.92
C PHE A 22 -7.14 -3.70 -23.54
N VAL A 23 -6.96 -4.66 -24.45
CA VAL A 23 -5.69 -4.90 -25.16
C VAL A 23 -5.36 -3.74 -26.07
N LEU A 24 -6.33 -3.20 -26.83
CA LEU A 24 -6.12 -2.04 -27.68
C LEU A 24 -5.61 -0.84 -26.88
N PHE A 25 -6.27 -0.50 -25.77
CA PHE A 25 -5.86 0.62 -24.92
C PHE A 25 -4.50 0.37 -24.25
N SER A 26 -4.20 -0.88 -23.90
CA SER A 26 -2.90 -1.27 -23.33
C SER A 26 -1.77 -1.19 -24.35
N LEU A 27 -2.03 -1.49 -25.62
CA LEU A 27 -1.03 -1.45 -26.70
C LEU A 27 -0.81 -0.04 -27.25
N PHE A 28 -1.85 0.79 -27.28
CA PHE A 28 -1.79 2.16 -27.80
C PHE A 28 -1.52 3.21 -26.71
N ASP A 29 -1.23 2.78 -25.48
CA ASP A 29 -0.79 3.62 -24.36
C ASP A 29 -1.74 4.81 -24.11
N PHE A 30 -3.05 4.52 -24.19
CA PHE A 30 -4.11 5.52 -23.99
C PHE A 30 -4.26 5.77 -22.47
N GLY A 31 -3.31 6.53 -21.92
CA GLY A 31 -3.17 6.75 -20.49
C GLY A 31 -2.03 7.71 -20.14
N ASN A 32 -2.15 8.38 -19.01
CA ASN A 32 -1.09 9.23 -18.49
C ASN A 32 0.05 8.34 -17.96
N ARG A 33 1.22 8.32 -18.63
CA ARG A 33 2.37 7.49 -18.21
C ARG A 33 2.91 7.82 -16.81
N THR A 34 2.65 9.02 -16.31
CA THR A 34 3.01 9.41 -14.94
C THR A 34 2.01 8.93 -13.89
N ASP A 35 0.85 8.39 -14.30
CA ASP A 35 -0.12 7.71 -13.42
C ASP A 35 -0.72 6.46 -14.10
N PRO A 36 0.07 5.36 -14.17
CA PRO A 36 -0.35 4.11 -14.79
C PRO A 36 -1.46 3.40 -14.02
N ILE A 37 -1.63 3.68 -12.72
CA ILE A 37 -2.68 3.09 -11.89
C ILE A 37 -4.04 3.66 -12.28
N THR A 38 -4.19 4.99 -12.30
CA THR A 38 -5.44 5.65 -12.69
C THR A 38 -5.78 5.37 -14.16
N SER A 39 -4.77 5.33 -15.03
CA SER A 39 -4.97 5.04 -16.45
C SER A 39 -5.41 3.60 -16.69
N GLY A 40 -4.80 2.62 -16.02
CA GLY A 40 -5.21 1.22 -16.07
C GLY A 40 -6.63 1.01 -15.51
N LEU A 41 -6.98 1.75 -14.46
CA LEU A 41 -8.33 1.78 -13.88
C LEU A 41 -9.38 2.29 -14.88
N LEU A 42 -9.10 3.38 -15.59
CA LEU A 42 -10.00 3.92 -16.62
C LEU A 42 -10.13 2.95 -17.81
N GLY A 43 -9.03 2.34 -18.24
CA GLY A 43 -8.99 1.27 -19.23
C GLY A 43 -9.92 0.11 -18.86
N LEU A 44 -9.76 -0.41 -17.65
CA LEU A 44 -10.48 -1.57 -17.14
C LEU A 44 -11.96 -1.26 -16.84
N PHE A 45 -12.27 -0.08 -16.31
CA PHE A 45 -13.59 0.20 -15.73
C PHE A 45 -14.46 1.18 -16.51
N VAL A 46 -13.91 1.92 -17.47
CA VAL A 46 -14.68 2.87 -18.28
C VAL A 46 -14.68 2.44 -19.74
N TYR A 47 -13.51 2.20 -20.33
CA TYR A 47 -13.40 1.91 -21.76
C TYR A 47 -13.74 0.45 -22.10
N SER A 48 -13.22 -0.52 -21.35
CA SER A 48 -13.46 -1.94 -21.61
C SER A 48 -14.95 -2.36 -21.52
N PRO A 49 -15.77 -1.82 -20.59
CA PRO A 49 -17.21 -2.03 -20.60
C PRO A 49 -17.90 -1.59 -21.91
N ILE A 50 -17.47 -0.51 -22.55
CA ILE A 50 -18.01 -0.08 -23.86
C ILE A 50 -17.76 -1.16 -24.92
N GLY A 51 -16.60 -1.80 -24.86
CA GLY A 51 -16.23 -2.93 -25.72
C GLY A 51 -17.12 -4.14 -25.50
N ALA A 52 -17.44 -4.44 -24.23
CA ALA A 52 -18.37 -5.50 -23.90
C ALA A 52 -19.77 -5.27 -24.47
N ILE A 53 -20.27 -4.04 -24.39
CA ILE A 53 -21.57 -3.66 -24.97
C ILE A 53 -21.54 -3.85 -26.48
N ALA A 54 -20.53 -3.28 -27.16
CA ALA A 54 -20.40 -3.37 -28.60
C ALA A 54 -20.26 -4.83 -29.08
N GLY A 55 -19.46 -5.63 -28.39
CA GLY A 55 -19.25 -7.04 -28.70
C GLY A 55 -20.50 -7.90 -28.50
N ALA A 56 -21.27 -7.66 -27.43
CA ALA A 56 -22.54 -8.37 -27.21
C ALA A 56 -23.57 -8.05 -28.30
N VAL A 57 -23.70 -6.77 -28.67
CA VAL A 57 -24.60 -6.31 -29.73
C VAL A 57 -24.20 -6.89 -31.08
N PHE A 58 -22.90 -6.84 -31.41
CA PHE A 58 -22.37 -7.36 -32.67
C PHE A 58 -22.54 -8.88 -32.80
N ALA A 59 -22.25 -9.63 -31.74
CA ALA A 59 -22.41 -11.08 -31.72
C ALA A 59 -23.88 -11.50 -31.89
N ASN A 60 -24.80 -10.83 -31.18
CA ASN A 60 -26.23 -11.09 -31.35
C ASN A 60 -26.73 -10.69 -32.75
N TRP A 61 -26.23 -9.58 -33.32
CA TRP A 61 -26.56 -9.17 -34.68
C TRP A 61 -26.13 -10.20 -35.73
N LEU A 62 -24.89 -10.72 -35.65
CA LEU A 62 -24.38 -11.75 -36.55
C LEU A 62 -25.24 -13.03 -36.54
N VAL A 63 -25.67 -13.46 -35.35
CA VAL A 63 -26.55 -14.63 -35.21
C VAL A 63 -27.93 -14.38 -35.81
N THR A 64 -28.47 -13.17 -35.71
CA THR A 64 -29.78 -12.85 -36.31
C THR A 64 -29.73 -12.69 -37.83
N ARG A 65 -28.58 -12.26 -38.38
CA ARG A 65 -28.39 -12.09 -39.83
C ARG A 65 -28.25 -13.41 -40.58
N SER A 66 -27.85 -14.48 -39.91
CA SER A 66 -27.48 -15.77 -40.51
C SER A 66 -28.64 -16.80 -40.63
N GLY A 67 -29.86 -16.42 -40.24
CA GLY A 67 -31.07 -17.18 -40.54
C GLY A 67 -31.91 -17.50 -39.31
N GLU A 68 -33.14 -16.99 -39.31
CA GLU A 68 -34.35 -17.33 -38.53
C GLU A 68 -34.99 -16.07 -37.94
N ASP A 69 -36.24 -15.83 -38.35
CA ASP A 69 -37.15 -14.77 -37.87
C ASP A 69 -37.24 -14.74 -36.34
N ALA A 70 -36.36 -13.95 -35.73
CA ALA A 70 -36.45 -13.61 -34.31
C ALA A 70 -37.07 -12.22 -34.22
N GLY A 71 -38.37 -12.15 -33.93
CA GLY A 71 -39.03 -10.86 -33.67
C GLY A 71 -38.21 -10.01 -32.70
N ASN A 72 -37.98 -8.74 -33.06
CA ASN A 72 -37.08 -7.78 -32.39
C ASN A 72 -37.15 -7.81 -30.86
N GLY A 73 -38.32 -8.09 -30.28
CA GLY A 73 -38.53 -8.17 -28.84
C GLY A 73 -37.74 -9.26 -28.11
N SER A 74 -37.39 -10.37 -28.77
CA SER A 74 -36.63 -11.46 -28.15
C SER A 74 -35.11 -11.19 -28.12
N VAL A 75 -34.58 -10.53 -29.15
CA VAL A 75 -33.17 -10.13 -29.27
C VAL A 75 -32.89 -9.00 -28.30
N ALA A 76 -33.75 -7.98 -28.26
CA ALA A 76 -33.62 -6.87 -27.32
C ALA A 76 -33.62 -7.36 -25.87
N ARG A 77 -34.52 -8.29 -25.51
CA ARG A 77 -34.64 -8.82 -24.15
C ARG A 77 -33.45 -9.69 -23.72
N ASN A 78 -32.91 -10.50 -24.63
CA ASN A 78 -31.75 -11.33 -24.34
C ASN A 78 -30.46 -10.50 -24.29
N SER A 79 -30.31 -9.50 -25.16
CA SER A 79 -29.22 -8.51 -25.10
C SER A 79 -29.26 -7.68 -23.82
N LEU A 80 -30.46 -7.29 -23.33
CA LEU A 80 -30.60 -6.58 -22.06
C LEU A 80 -30.18 -7.44 -20.86
N ARG A 81 -30.50 -8.75 -20.90
CA ARG A 81 -30.07 -9.70 -19.86
C ARG A 81 -28.57 -9.94 -19.88
N SER A 82 -27.96 -10.10 -21.05
CA SER A 82 -26.50 -10.23 -21.15
C SER A 82 -25.80 -8.94 -20.71
N LEU A 83 -26.34 -7.76 -21.05
CA LEU A 83 -25.86 -6.48 -20.53
C LEU A 83 -25.94 -6.41 -19.01
N GLY A 84 -27.06 -6.82 -18.42
CA GLY A 84 -27.22 -6.86 -16.97
C GLY A 84 -26.18 -7.75 -16.28
N ILE A 85 -25.87 -8.91 -16.86
CA ILE A 85 -24.82 -9.82 -16.35
C ILE A 85 -23.43 -9.19 -16.47
N VAL A 86 -23.12 -8.57 -17.60
CA VAL A 86 -21.84 -7.89 -17.83
C VAL A 86 -21.65 -6.73 -16.84
N VAL A 87 -22.67 -5.89 -16.67
CA VAL A 87 -22.64 -4.78 -15.69
C VAL A 87 -22.44 -5.32 -14.28
N LEU A 88 -23.13 -6.39 -13.90
CA LEU A 88 -22.98 -7.01 -12.58
C LEU A 88 -21.56 -7.55 -12.36
N LEU A 89 -20.97 -8.20 -13.36
CA LEU A 89 -19.58 -8.69 -13.30
C LEU A 89 -18.57 -7.53 -13.21
N CYS A 90 -18.78 -6.45 -13.95
CA CYS A 90 -17.95 -5.25 -13.85
C CYS A 90 -18.04 -4.62 -12.46
N VAL A 91 -19.25 -4.44 -11.91
CA VAL A 91 -19.46 -3.89 -10.55
C VAL A 91 -18.82 -4.79 -9.49
N ALA A 92 -18.97 -6.11 -9.60
CA ALA A 92 -18.33 -7.05 -8.70
C ALA A 92 -16.79 -6.98 -8.80
N GLY A 93 -16.24 -6.90 -10.01
CA GLY A 93 -14.81 -6.73 -10.25
C GLY A 93 -14.26 -5.42 -9.66
N ILE A 94 -15.00 -4.31 -9.82
CA ILE A 94 -14.68 -3.01 -9.20
C ILE A 94 -14.66 -3.15 -7.68
N GLY A 95 -15.71 -3.75 -7.09
CA GLY A 95 -15.81 -3.93 -5.65
C GLY A 95 -14.64 -4.75 -5.09
N ILE A 96 -14.29 -5.85 -5.74
CA ILE A 96 -13.15 -6.70 -5.36
C ILE A 96 -11.83 -5.93 -5.50
N TYR A 97 -11.62 -5.22 -6.61
CA TYR A 97 -10.40 -4.45 -6.82
C TYR A 97 -10.26 -3.33 -5.78
N ILE A 98 -11.31 -2.55 -5.53
CA ILE A 98 -11.28 -1.48 -4.52
C ILE A 98 -11.00 -2.08 -3.14
N ALA A 99 -11.65 -3.19 -2.78
CA ALA A 99 -11.40 -3.87 -1.51
C ALA A 99 -9.94 -4.35 -1.40
N TYR A 100 -9.40 -4.95 -2.46
CA TYR A 100 -8.02 -5.41 -2.52
C TYR A 100 -7.02 -4.24 -2.47
N ALA A 101 -7.24 -3.20 -3.26
CA ALA A 101 -6.42 -2.00 -3.29
C ALA A 101 -6.45 -1.30 -1.93
N TYR A 102 -7.61 -1.11 -1.31
CA TYR A 102 -7.69 -0.56 0.04
C TYR A 102 -6.97 -1.45 1.07
N ALA A 103 -7.10 -2.77 0.92
CA ALA A 103 -6.45 -3.74 1.80
C ALA A 103 -4.93 -3.83 1.63
N THR A 104 -4.37 -3.42 0.49
CA THR A 104 -2.93 -3.55 0.17
C THR A 104 -2.18 -2.24 0.00
N ALA A 105 -2.84 -1.18 -0.48
CA ALA A 105 -2.23 0.11 -0.83
C ALA A 105 -1.81 0.95 0.38
N THR A 106 -2.30 0.63 1.58
CA THR A 106 -1.86 1.30 2.79
C THR A 106 -0.89 0.43 3.57
N PRO A 107 0.43 0.67 3.48
CA PRO A 107 1.44 -0.09 4.21
C PRO A 107 1.43 0.22 5.71
N TRP A 108 0.41 0.88 6.26
CA TRP A 108 0.29 1.18 7.69
C TRP A 108 0.59 -0.03 8.57
N LEU A 109 1.40 0.16 9.60
CA LEU A 109 1.77 -0.86 10.57
C LEU A 109 0.57 -1.28 11.42
N ASN A 110 -0.18 -0.29 11.93
CA ASN A 110 -1.44 -0.51 12.61
C ASN A 110 -2.57 0.23 11.90
N ARG A 111 -3.29 -0.47 11.03
CA ARG A 111 -4.36 0.13 10.21
C ARG A 111 -5.54 0.66 11.03
N ASN A 112 -5.84 0.05 12.17
CA ASN A 112 -7.10 0.26 12.89
C ASN A 112 -6.90 0.92 14.28
N GLY A 113 -5.75 1.54 14.53
CA GLY A 113 -5.45 2.15 15.83
C GLY A 113 -4.22 3.03 15.78
N GLY A 114 -3.73 3.46 16.95
CA GLY A 114 -2.52 4.27 17.05
C GLY A 114 -1.28 3.56 16.51
N ASN A 115 -0.30 4.32 16.03
CA ASN A 115 0.96 3.76 15.57
C ASN A 115 1.73 3.15 16.75
N PRO A 116 2.33 1.96 16.60
CA PRO A 116 3.32 1.47 17.54
C PRO A 116 4.49 2.44 17.63
N LEU A 117 5.16 2.45 18.77
CA LEU A 117 6.32 3.29 19.02
C LEU A 117 7.59 2.45 19.01
N LEU A 118 8.64 2.94 18.36
CA LEU A 118 10.00 2.49 18.60
C LEU A 118 10.52 3.29 19.78
N VAL A 119 10.58 2.67 20.94
CA VAL A 119 11.23 3.26 22.11
C VAL A 119 12.69 2.87 22.06
N PHE A 120 13.59 3.84 22.15
CA PHE A 120 15.02 3.61 21.98
C PHE A 120 15.83 4.28 23.08
N GLU A 121 17.04 3.77 23.26
CA GLU A 121 18.08 4.39 24.04
C GLU A 121 19.39 4.30 23.27
N VAL A 122 20.08 5.44 23.19
CA VAL A 122 21.34 5.59 22.50
C VAL A 122 22.39 5.99 23.52
N ARG A 123 23.38 5.13 23.73
CA ARG A 123 24.54 5.38 24.54
C ARG A 123 25.66 5.90 23.65
N LEU A 124 26.14 7.11 23.93
CA LEU A 124 27.16 7.76 23.13
C LEU A 124 28.57 7.34 23.59
N PRO A 125 29.59 7.51 22.73
CA PRO A 125 30.98 7.31 23.13
C PRO A 125 31.35 8.15 24.36
N ALA A 126 32.28 7.63 25.17
CA ALA A 126 32.79 8.38 26.33
C ALA A 126 33.43 9.71 25.87
N GLY A 127 33.25 10.76 26.67
CA GLY A 127 33.77 12.11 26.37
C GLY A 127 32.90 12.96 25.43
N VAL A 128 31.81 12.42 24.89
CA VAL A 128 30.84 13.21 24.12
C VAL A 128 30.03 14.12 25.04
N ALA A 129 30.01 15.42 24.74
CA ALA A 129 29.16 16.37 25.45
C ALA A 129 27.72 16.27 24.92
N VAL A 130 26.77 15.93 25.80
CA VAL A 130 25.35 15.91 25.44
C VAL A 130 24.68 17.19 25.95
N PRO A 131 23.87 17.87 25.14
CA PRO A 131 23.08 19.00 25.60
C PRO A 131 22.26 18.63 26.85
N ALA A 132 22.11 19.56 27.78
CA ALA A 132 21.31 19.35 28.99
C ALA A 132 19.80 19.25 28.72
N SER A 133 19.38 19.45 27.47
CA SER A 133 18.01 19.50 27.03
C SER A 133 17.87 19.01 25.58
N ALA A 134 16.65 18.80 25.10
CA ALA A 134 16.40 18.30 23.75
C ALA A 134 16.75 19.31 22.63
N GLN A 135 17.02 20.57 22.97
CA GLN A 135 17.42 21.59 22.00
C GLN A 135 18.74 21.21 21.32
N GLY A 136 18.78 21.35 19.99
CA GLY A 136 19.93 20.96 19.19
C GLY A 136 20.02 19.44 18.95
N ILE A 137 19.01 18.67 19.32
CA ILE A 137 18.92 17.23 19.05
C ILE A 137 17.75 16.95 18.10
N THR A 138 18.05 16.32 16.97
CA THR A 138 17.04 15.86 16.01
C THR A 138 17.09 14.35 15.92
N ILE A 139 15.94 13.72 16.14
CA ILE A 139 15.73 12.28 16.01
C ILE A 139 14.85 12.04 14.80
N GLU A 140 15.28 11.15 13.92
CA GLU A 140 14.51 10.76 12.75
C GLU A 140 14.54 9.25 12.56
N LEU A 141 13.37 8.65 12.31
CA LEU A 141 13.29 7.30 11.79
C LEU A 141 13.16 7.37 10.28
N GLN A 142 14.23 6.99 9.59
CA GLN A 142 14.32 6.94 8.14
C GLN A 142 13.95 5.55 7.65
N THR A 143 13.04 5.49 6.69
CA THR A 143 12.59 4.25 6.04
C THR A 143 12.60 4.41 4.52
N ASP A 144 12.35 3.32 3.80
CA ASP A 144 12.14 3.34 2.35
C ASP A 144 10.83 4.01 1.92
N LEU A 145 9.91 4.27 2.85
CA LEU A 145 8.60 4.86 2.59
C LEU A 145 8.49 6.31 3.06
N ASN A 146 9.18 6.67 4.15
CA ASN A 146 9.14 8.01 4.73
C ASN A 146 10.25 8.26 5.76
N THR A 147 10.33 9.51 6.22
CA THR A 147 11.07 9.91 7.42
C THR A 147 10.07 10.37 8.49
N MET A 148 10.10 9.74 9.68
CA MET A 148 9.30 10.17 10.83
C MET A 148 10.14 10.95 11.84
N PRO A 149 9.67 12.11 12.33
CA PRO A 149 10.32 12.80 13.43
C PRO A 149 10.12 12.01 14.73
N GLY A 150 11.18 11.91 15.53
CA GLY A 150 11.14 11.33 16.86
C GLY A 150 11.15 12.40 17.95
N GLU A 151 10.73 12.01 19.14
CA GLU A 151 10.72 12.84 20.34
C GLU A 151 11.77 12.33 21.34
N VAL A 152 12.44 13.27 21.99
CA VAL A 152 13.33 12.99 23.12
C VAL A 152 12.51 13.11 24.39
N THR A 153 12.51 12.08 25.23
CA THR A 153 11.69 12.08 26.45
C THR A 153 12.25 13.04 27.53
N PRO A 154 11.46 13.59 28.46
CA PRO A 154 12.00 14.50 29.48
C PRO A 154 12.99 13.85 30.48
N VAL A 155 12.88 12.53 30.68
CA VAL A 155 13.82 11.69 31.44
C VAL A 155 14.91 11.07 30.55
N ALA A 156 15.05 11.57 29.31
CA ALA A 156 15.90 10.97 28.28
C ALA A 156 17.39 11.00 28.55
N PHE A 157 17.85 11.94 29.37
CA PHE A 157 19.27 12.21 29.51
C PHE A 157 19.75 11.68 30.84
N TYR A 158 20.56 10.62 30.77
CA TYR A 158 21.21 10.06 31.95
C TYR A 158 22.62 9.57 31.58
N ARG A 159 23.38 9.14 32.59
CA ARG A 159 24.70 8.54 32.38
C ARG A 159 24.67 7.08 32.76
N ASP A 160 25.32 6.26 31.95
CA ASP A 160 25.62 4.87 32.22
C ASP A 160 27.14 4.74 32.35
N GLY A 161 27.63 4.85 33.59
CA GLY A 161 29.04 5.11 33.87
C GLY A 161 29.51 6.43 33.26
N ASP A 162 30.57 6.39 32.46
CA ASP A 162 31.13 7.58 31.80
C ASP A 162 30.38 7.96 30.51
N GLN A 163 29.55 7.05 29.98
CA GLN A 163 28.86 7.24 28.71
C GLN A 163 27.51 7.93 28.91
N PRO A 164 27.22 9.03 28.21
CA PRO A 164 25.91 9.64 28.27
C PRO A 164 24.91 8.89 27.38
N VAL A 165 23.66 8.83 27.84
CA VAL A 165 22.55 8.15 27.16
C VAL A 165 21.46 9.17 26.81
N ILE A 166 20.88 9.00 25.62
CA ILE A 166 19.70 9.71 25.14
C ILE A 166 18.59 8.68 24.90
N ALA A 167 17.45 8.82 25.58
CA ALA A 167 16.26 7.99 25.37
C ALA A 167 15.15 8.74 24.65
N GLY A 168 14.44 8.07 23.78
CA GLY A 168 13.37 8.69 23.00
C GLY A 168 12.40 7.70 22.44
N GLU A 169 11.44 8.23 21.71
CA GLU A 169 10.48 7.44 20.96
C GLU A 169 10.19 8.04 19.59
N VAL A 170 9.85 7.17 18.65
CA VAL A 170 9.47 7.57 17.29
C VAL A 170 8.38 6.64 16.78
N GLU A 171 7.44 7.18 16.03
CA GLU A 171 6.34 6.40 15.49
C GLU A 171 6.80 5.39 14.42
N LEU A 172 6.31 4.17 14.54
CA LEU A 172 6.41 3.12 13.53
C LEU A 172 5.15 3.14 12.66
N ALA A 173 5.12 4.04 11.67
CA ALA A 173 3.94 4.22 10.84
C ALA A 173 3.73 3.10 9.81
N PHE A 174 4.80 2.57 9.21
CA PHE A 174 4.70 1.66 8.07
C PHE A 174 5.31 0.27 8.30
N ARG A 175 4.77 -0.69 7.55
CA ARG A 175 5.25 -2.07 7.43
C ARG A 175 6.44 -2.12 6.47
N THR A 176 7.63 -2.10 7.02
CA THR A 176 8.90 -2.19 6.29
C THR A 176 9.96 -2.82 7.17
N SER A 177 10.93 -3.59 6.67
CA SER A 177 12.09 -4.02 7.48
C SER A 177 13.26 -3.05 7.41
N HIS A 178 13.21 -2.09 6.49
CA HIS A 178 14.29 -1.13 6.26
C HIS A 178 14.05 0.10 7.11
N ARG A 179 14.64 0.11 8.30
CA ARG A 179 14.50 1.17 9.28
C ARG A 179 15.87 1.59 9.79
N GLN A 180 16.12 2.88 9.82
CA GLN A 180 17.34 3.47 10.36
C GLN A 180 16.97 4.63 11.26
N LEU A 181 17.46 4.63 12.49
CA LEU A 181 17.29 5.74 13.42
C LEU A 181 18.49 6.68 13.26
N ALA A 182 18.26 7.89 12.79
CA ALA A 182 19.26 8.95 12.76
C ALA A 182 19.14 9.79 14.04
N VAL A 183 20.28 9.98 14.70
CA VAL A 183 20.43 10.86 15.86
C VAL A 183 21.45 11.94 15.51
N ASN A 184 20.95 13.17 15.37
CA ASN A 184 21.75 14.34 15.07
C ASN A 184 21.83 15.20 16.32
N ILE A 185 23.05 15.52 16.74
CA ILE A 185 23.31 16.44 17.83
C ILE A 185 24.13 17.59 17.24
N GLU A 186 23.68 18.81 17.46
CA GLU A 186 24.35 20.02 16.95
C GLU A 186 25.83 20.04 17.39
N GLY A 187 26.72 20.31 16.42
CA GLY A 187 28.16 20.30 16.66
C GLY A 187 28.80 18.91 16.73
N GLN A 188 28.05 17.83 16.47
CA GLN A 188 28.58 16.47 16.44
C GLN A 188 28.33 15.76 15.10
N PRO A 189 29.11 14.71 14.78
CA PRO A 189 28.79 13.83 13.67
C PRO A 189 27.40 13.20 13.82
N SER A 190 26.67 13.15 12.70
CA SER A 190 25.41 12.39 12.61
C SER A 190 25.67 10.91 12.86
N ARG A 191 24.78 10.27 13.62
CA ARG A 191 24.87 8.83 13.93
C ARG A 191 23.61 8.13 13.43
N VAL A 192 23.79 7.07 12.65
CA VAL A 192 22.71 6.32 12.03
C VAL A 192 22.75 4.88 12.53
N TYR A 193 21.66 4.45 13.16
CA TYR A 193 21.53 3.15 13.79
C TYR A 193 20.56 2.27 12.99
N PRO A 194 21.02 1.13 12.43
CA PRO A 194 20.12 0.17 11.81
C PRO A 194 19.16 -0.44 12.85
N ILE A 195 17.86 -0.38 12.55
CA ILE A 195 16.81 -0.95 13.40
C ILE A 195 16.33 -2.25 12.79
N ASP A 196 16.68 -3.34 13.44
CA ASP A 196 16.41 -4.71 13.00
C ASP A 196 15.08 -5.19 13.59
N LEU A 197 14.01 -4.65 13.01
CA LEU A 197 12.66 -5.09 13.28
C LEU A 197 12.07 -5.65 11.98
N THR A 198 11.36 -6.77 12.08
CA THR A 198 10.61 -7.31 10.94
C THR A 198 9.61 -6.28 10.42
N ALA A 199 9.08 -6.48 9.20
CA ALA A 199 8.09 -5.57 8.63
C ALA A 199 6.88 -5.33 9.55
N ARG A 200 6.49 -6.33 10.35
CA ARG A 200 5.37 -6.21 11.31
C ARG A 200 5.77 -5.69 12.69
N ALA A 201 7.06 -5.54 12.98
CA ALA A 201 7.61 -5.00 14.24
C ALA A 201 6.81 -5.46 15.47
N PRO A 202 6.80 -6.78 15.78
CA PRO A 202 6.00 -7.33 16.86
C PRO A 202 6.34 -6.65 18.19
N HIS A 203 5.36 -6.55 19.09
CA HIS A 203 5.56 -5.97 20.41
C HIS A 203 6.65 -6.71 21.19
N THR A 204 7.55 -5.94 21.80
CA THR A 204 8.57 -6.42 22.72
C THR A 204 8.46 -5.64 24.04
N PRO A 205 8.14 -6.31 25.17
CA PRO A 205 7.93 -5.62 26.44
C PRO A 205 9.24 -5.08 27.01
N GLU A 206 10.36 -5.74 26.78
CA GLU A 206 11.67 -5.33 27.28
C GLU A 206 12.55 -4.75 26.16
N PHE A 207 13.53 -3.93 26.54
CA PHE A 207 14.57 -3.51 25.62
C PHE A 207 15.42 -4.70 25.18
N GLY A 208 15.82 -4.71 23.91
CA GLY A 208 16.82 -5.64 23.42
C GLY A 208 18.21 -5.40 24.04
N THR A 209 19.16 -6.26 23.65
CA THR A 209 20.57 -6.10 24.01
C THR A 209 21.17 -4.84 23.37
N TRP A 210 22.14 -4.22 24.04
CA TRP A 210 22.93 -3.14 23.44
C TRP A 210 23.65 -3.62 22.18
N ARG A 211 23.54 -2.83 21.11
CA ARG A 211 24.19 -3.06 19.83
C ARG A 211 25.19 -1.95 19.57
N ARG A 212 26.47 -2.30 19.51
CA ARG A 212 27.58 -1.37 19.31
C ARG A 212 27.84 -1.08 17.83
N LEU A 213 28.11 0.17 17.52
CA LEU A 213 28.54 0.64 16.20
C LEU A 213 30.04 0.92 16.17
N ALA A 214 30.58 1.11 14.96
CA ALA A 214 32.01 1.34 14.73
C ALA A 214 32.53 2.64 15.37
N ASP A 215 31.67 3.63 15.57
CA ASP A 215 32.00 4.89 16.24
C ASP A 215 32.05 4.79 17.78
N GLY A 216 31.78 3.59 18.33
CA GLY A 216 31.75 3.32 19.77
C GLY A 216 30.44 3.68 20.47
N SER A 217 29.44 4.17 19.72
CA SER A 217 28.08 4.34 20.22
C SER A 217 27.36 3.00 20.29
N GLU A 218 26.34 2.93 21.14
CA GLU A 218 25.51 1.73 21.31
C GLU A 218 24.03 2.12 21.29
N ILE A 219 23.20 1.24 20.75
CA ILE A 219 21.74 1.41 20.75
C ILE A 219 21.06 0.17 21.32
N ARG A 220 19.99 0.38 22.08
CA ARG A 220 18.97 -0.64 22.34
C ARG A 220 17.59 -0.06 22.08
N TYR A 221 16.64 -0.91 21.72
CA TYR A 221 15.28 -0.48 21.41
C TYR A 221 14.27 -1.58 21.69
N ARG A 222 13.00 -1.18 21.72
CA ARG A 222 11.83 -2.06 21.78
C ARG A 222 10.67 -1.49 20.96
N ALA A 223 9.84 -2.36 20.42
CA ALA A 223 8.57 -1.98 19.78
C ALA A 223 7.44 -2.02 20.82
N LYS A 224 6.84 -0.88 21.11
CA LYS A 224 5.71 -0.73 22.03
C LYS A 224 4.41 -0.58 21.24
N TRP A 225 3.52 -1.56 21.34
CA TRP A 225 2.20 -1.48 20.71
C TRP A 225 1.20 -0.78 21.63
N PRO A 226 0.25 -0.01 21.09
CA PRO A 226 -0.81 0.59 21.91
C PRO A 226 -1.61 -0.50 22.65
N GLY A 227 -1.89 -0.26 23.92
CA GLY A 227 -2.63 -1.21 24.76
C GLY A 227 -1.86 -2.49 25.14
N LYS A 228 -0.54 -2.53 24.90
CA LYS A 228 0.35 -3.60 25.35
C LYS A 228 1.40 -3.03 26.31
N THR A 229 1.67 -3.75 27.38
CA THR A 229 2.66 -3.43 28.43
C THR A 229 3.86 -4.34 28.30
#